data_AF-A0A151I6A5-F1
#
_entry.id   AF-A0A151I6A5-F1
#
_cell.length_a   1.000
_cell.length_b   1.000
_cell.length_c   1.000
_cell.angle_alpha   90.00
_cell.angle_beta   90.00
_cell.angle_gamma   90.00
#
_symmetry.space_group_name_H-M   'P 1'
#
loop_
_entity.id
_entity.type
_entity.pdbx_description
1 polymer ?
#
loop_
_entity_poly.entity_id
_entity_poly.type
_entity_poly.pdbx_seq_one_letter_code
_entity_poly.pdbx_strand_id
1 'polypeptide(L)'
;MDVDVEDVMDVESSDDSVLSVDTGCVSDLENTTDRVRKIIPDAQIRALGVFRVKHCQIQCYYSTGGALALCAECMVNIADAEVGSMLLIRKHDTDFIEVLSAETCSNCRKLMCLVFPCSVCPICTV
;
A
#
# COMPACT_ATOMS: atom_id res chain seq x y z
N MET A 1 -45.26 34.72 -30.39
CA MET A 1 -45.91 35.98 -29.98
C MET A 1 -45.83 36.01 -28.47
N ASP A 2 -44.64 36.25 -27.95
CA ASP A 2 -43.97 37.56 -27.78
C ASP A 2 -44.38 38.13 -26.40
N VAL A 3 -43.55 37.87 -25.40
CA VAL A 3 -42.56 38.77 -24.73
C VAL A 3 -43.26 39.88 -23.95
N ASP A 4 -43.02 39.93 -22.63
CA ASP A 4 -42.78 41.20 -21.92
C ASP A 4 -42.20 40.90 -20.53
N VAL A 5 -40.89 41.10 -20.40
CA VAL A 5 -40.26 41.40 -19.12
C VAL A 5 -39.55 42.73 -19.35
N GLU A 6 -40.25 43.83 -19.02
CA GLU A 6 -39.68 45.16 -18.84
C GLU A 6 -38.51 45.04 -17.85
N ASP A 7 -37.28 45.30 -18.31
CA ASP A 7 -36.59 46.59 -18.30
C ASP A 7 -36.34 47.13 -16.89
N VAL A 8 -35.07 47.17 -16.47
CA VAL A 8 -34.39 48.38 -15.97
C VAL A 8 -32.87 48.15 -16.06
N MET A 9 -32.32 48.72 -17.13
CA MET A 9 -31.05 49.44 -17.29
C MET A 9 -30.21 49.73 -16.02
N ASP A 10 -28.91 49.42 -16.07
CA ASP A 10 -27.89 50.46 -15.89
C ASP A 10 -26.58 50.06 -16.60
N VAL A 11 -26.16 50.91 -17.55
CA VAL A 11 -24.90 50.82 -18.30
C VAL A 11 -24.20 52.15 -18.10
N GLU A 12 -23.07 52.16 -17.40
CA GLU A 12 -21.96 53.08 -17.65
C GLU A 12 -20.67 52.22 -17.61
N SER A 13 -20.15 51.84 -18.78
CA SER A 13 -19.15 52.56 -19.56
C SER A 13 -17.84 52.80 -18.80
N SER A 14 -16.83 51.95 -19.08
CA SER A 14 -15.44 52.38 -19.23
C SER A 14 -14.65 51.31 -19.96
N ASP A 15 -14.70 51.35 -21.29
CA ASP A 15 -13.67 50.75 -22.13
C ASP A 15 -12.39 51.57 -21.97
N ASP A 16 -11.49 51.13 -21.08
CA ASP A 16 -10.07 51.45 -21.21
C ASP A 16 -9.27 50.15 -21.18
N SER A 17 -9.01 49.71 -22.40
CA SER A 17 -8.09 48.66 -22.79
C SER A 17 -6.67 48.98 -22.33
N VAL A 18 -6.09 48.17 -21.43
CA VAL A 18 -4.66 47.84 -21.49
C VAL A 18 -4.48 46.37 -21.14
N LEU A 19 -4.24 45.60 -22.19
CA LEU A 19 -3.71 44.26 -22.18
C LEU A 19 -2.39 44.21 -21.36
N SER A 20 -2.41 43.76 -20.10
CA SER A 20 -1.20 43.21 -19.49
C SER A 20 -1.13 41.73 -19.83
N VAL A 21 -0.50 41.47 -20.96
CA VAL A 21 0.00 40.17 -21.38
C VAL A 21 0.91 39.64 -20.26
N ASP A 22 0.38 38.78 -19.39
CA ASP A 22 1.21 37.94 -18.52
C ASP A 22 1.58 36.68 -19.31
N THR A 23 2.38 36.90 -20.35
CA THR A 23 3.16 35.83 -20.97
C THR A 23 4.22 35.43 -19.96
N GLY A 24 4.15 34.18 -19.52
CA GLY A 24 5.38 33.48 -19.14
C GLY A 24 5.38 32.87 -17.75
N CYS A 25 4.48 31.93 -17.49
CA CYS A 25 4.94 30.72 -16.82
C CYS A 25 4.19 29.52 -17.35
N VAL A 26 4.53 29.11 -18.58
CA VAL A 26 4.54 27.67 -18.84
C VAL A 26 5.64 27.16 -17.93
N SER A 27 5.27 26.69 -16.74
CA SER A 27 6.14 25.76 -16.04
C SER A 27 6.16 24.53 -16.94
N ASP A 28 7.13 24.49 -17.85
CA ASP A 28 7.66 23.24 -18.38
C ASP A 28 8.20 22.50 -17.17
N LEU A 29 7.29 21.96 -16.35
CA LEU A 29 7.61 20.93 -15.37
C LEU A 29 7.79 19.65 -16.19
N GLU A 30 8.78 19.67 -17.08
CA GLU A 30 9.55 18.50 -17.37
C GLU A 30 10.07 18.05 -16.00
N ASN A 31 9.34 17.10 -15.40
CA ASN A 31 9.85 16.27 -14.34
C ASN A 31 10.91 15.33 -14.94
N THR A 32 11.93 15.92 -15.57
CA THR A 32 13.20 15.29 -15.84
C THR A 32 13.95 15.26 -14.52
N THR A 33 13.40 14.51 -13.54
CA THR A 33 14.26 14.00 -12.48
C THR A 33 15.31 13.17 -13.19
N ASP A 34 16.53 13.69 -13.26
CA ASP A 34 17.67 13.02 -13.87
C ASP A 34 17.94 11.74 -13.07
N ARG A 35 17.27 10.66 -13.47
CA ARG A 35 17.25 9.38 -12.77
C ARG A 35 18.50 8.62 -13.17
N VAL A 36 19.60 8.93 -12.49
CA VAL A 36 20.82 8.14 -12.62
C VAL A 36 20.59 6.76 -12.00
N ARG A 37 20.46 5.73 -12.84
CA ARG A 37 20.44 4.33 -12.40
C ARG A 37 21.88 3.89 -12.11
N LYS A 38 22.25 3.88 -10.83
CA LYS A 38 23.50 3.25 -10.37
C LYS A 38 23.23 1.84 -9.90
N ILE A 39 23.91 0.85 -10.48
CA ILE A 39 23.92 -0.51 -9.94
C ILE A 39 24.81 -0.49 -8.71
N ILE A 40 24.21 -0.70 -7.53
CA ILE A 40 24.95 -0.82 -6.27
C ILE A 40 25.28 -2.30 -6.07
N PRO A 41 26.56 -2.68 -5.89
CA PRO A 41 26.92 -4.06 -5.59
C PRO A 41 26.32 -4.51 -4.26
N ASP A 42 25.84 -5.75 -4.17
CA ASP A 42 25.20 -6.27 -2.96
C ASP A 42 26.05 -6.09 -1.69
N ALA A 43 27.39 -6.16 -1.82
CA ALA A 43 28.29 -5.94 -0.69
C ALA A 43 28.14 -4.52 -0.08
N GLN A 44 27.90 -3.50 -0.90
CA GLN A 44 27.64 -2.14 -0.44
C GLN A 44 26.25 -2.04 0.21
N ILE A 45 25.24 -2.73 -0.32
CA ILE A 45 23.90 -2.75 0.28
C ILE A 45 23.93 -3.48 1.63
N ARG A 46 24.65 -4.61 1.73
CA ARG A 46 24.92 -5.33 2.98
C ARG A 46 25.70 -4.50 4.00
N ALA A 47 26.58 -3.61 3.54
CA ALA A 47 27.31 -2.69 4.41
C ALA A 47 26.41 -1.63 5.06
N LEU A 48 25.26 -1.30 4.47
CA LEU A 48 24.29 -0.35 5.05
C LEU A 48 23.63 -0.86 6.33
N GLY A 49 23.86 -2.12 6.74
CA GLY A 49 23.41 -2.66 8.02
C GLY A 49 21.92 -2.95 8.11
N VAL A 50 21.12 -2.56 7.09
CA VAL A 50 19.68 -2.84 6.98
C VAL A 50 19.39 -4.34 7.11
N PHE A 51 20.29 -5.18 6.59
CA PHE A 51 20.18 -6.65 6.63
C PHE A 51 20.83 -7.30 7.86
N ARG A 52 21.30 -6.53 8.85
CA ARG A 52 21.88 -7.10 10.08
C ARG A 52 20.83 -7.32 11.17
N VAL A 53 19.61 -6.84 10.97
CA VAL A 53 18.53 -6.98 11.93
C VAL A 53 17.73 -8.23 11.58
N LYS A 54 17.63 -9.16 12.55
CA LYS A 54 16.73 -10.29 12.42
C LYS A 54 15.28 -9.79 12.45
N HIS A 55 14.47 -10.39 11.60
CA HIS A 55 13.05 -10.14 11.52
C HIS A 55 12.28 -11.42 11.89
N CYS A 56 11.14 -11.22 12.54
CA CYS A 56 10.17 -12.25 12.86
C CYS A 56 9.06 -12.22 11.82
N GLN A 57 8.77 -13.36 11.20
CA GLN A 57 7.58 -13.56 10.41
C GLN A 57 6.56 -14.34 11.21
N ILE A 58 5.38 -13.76 11.40
CA ILE A 58 4.26 -14.40 12.10
C ILE A 58 3.17 -14.71 11.08
N GLN A 59 2.88 -15.99 10.88
CA GLN A 59 1.75 -16.44 10.07
C GLN A 59 0.61 -16.91 10.95
N CYS A 60 -0.61 -16.50 10.62
CA CYS A 60 -1.83 -16.92 11.31
C CYS A 60 -2.80 -17.54 10.30
N TYR A 61 -3.21 -18.79 10.54
CA TYR A 61 -4.15 -19.50 9.68
C TYR A 61 -4.96 -20.51 10.51
N TYR A 62 -6.15 -20.88 10.03
CA TYR A 62 -6.93 -21.96 10.64
C TYR A 62 -6.60 -23.31 10.00
N SER A 63 -6.57 -24.36 10.80
CA SER A 63 -6.50 -25.75 10.34
C SER A 63 -7.72 -26.53 10.81
N THR A 64 -8.21 -27.41 9.94
CA THR A 64 -9.29 -28.36 10.25
C THR A 64 -8.76 -29.74 10.67
N GLY A 65 -7.47 -29.85 11.00
CA GLY A 65 -6.80 -31.12 11.34
C GLY A 65 -6.32 -31.93 10.12
N GLY A 66 -6.60 -31.47 8.90
CA GLY A 66 -6.05 -32.01 7.65
C GLY A 66 -4.97 -31.10 7.04
N ALA A 67 -4.60 -31.36 5.77
CA ALA A 67 -3.58 -30.59 5.03
C ALA A 67 -4.04 -29.19 4.58
N LEU A 68 -5.27 -28.81 4.88
CA LEU A 68 -5.85 -27.52 4.47
C LEU A 68 -5.53 -26.44 5.50
N ALA A 69 -4.90 -25.37 5.04
CA ALA A 69 -4.71 -24.12 5.79
C ALA A 69 -5.68 -23.05 5.24
N LEU A 70 -6.39 -22.39 6.14
CA LEU A 70 -7.40 -21.39 5.79
C LEU A 70 -6.92 -20.00 6.20
N CYS A 71 -7.18 -19.02 5.34
CA CYS A 71 -6.87 -17.63 5.62
C CYS A 71 -7.59 -17.15 6.88
N ALA A 72 -6.83 -16.64 7.85
CA ALA A 72 -7.39 -16.10 9.09
C ALA A 72 -8.28 -14.87 8.87
N GLU A 73 -8.08 -14.17 7.75
CA GLU A 73 -8.65 -12.85 7.48
C GLU A 73 -9.96 -12.90 6.69
N CYS A 74 -10.07 -13.80 5.70
CA CYS A 74 -11.28 -13.94 4.90
C CYS A 74 -12.05 -15.23 5.14
N MET A 75 -11.47 -16.19 5.88
CA MET A 75 -12.06 -17.50 6.24
C MET A 75 -13.08 -17.96 5.21
N VAL A 76 -12.65 -18.21 3.96
CA VAL A 76 -13.59 -18.35 2.83
C VAL A 76 -14.57 -19.48 3.09
N ASN A 77 -15.78 -19.03 3.43
CA ASN A 77 -17.09 -19.66 3.48
C ASN A 77 -17.08 -21.18 3.47
N ILE A 78 -16.90 -21.77 4.65
CA ILE A 78 -17.18 -23.19 4.87
C ILE A 78 -18.67 -23.32 5.16
N ALA A 79 -19.50 -23.14 4.14
CA ALA A 79 -20.94 -23.29 4.26
C ALA A 79 -21.37 -24.77 4.27
N ASP A 80 -20.54 -25.68 3.71
CA ASP A 80 -20.94 -27.07 3.42
C ASP A 80 -20.00 -28.15 3.96
N ALA A 81 -18.99 -27.81 4.78
CA ALA A 81 -18.27 -28.87 5.50
C ALA A 81 -18.88 -29.05 6.88
N GLU A 82 -19.18 -30.28 7.27
CA GLU A 82 -19.30 -30.67 8.68
C GLU A 82 -17.95 -30.40 9.34
N VAL A 83 -17.70 -29.15 9.72
CA VAL A 83 -16.44 -28.80 10.34
C VAL A 83 -16.50 -29.27 11.78
N GLY A 84 -15.66 -30.22 12.13
CA GLY A 84 -15.30 -30.47 13.52
C GLY A 84 -14.59 -29.25 14.15
N SER A 85 -13.65 -29.50 15.06
CA SER A 85 -12.86 -28.41 15.66
C SER A 85 -11.91 -27.75 14.65
N MET A 86 -11.99 -26.43 14.49
CA MET A 86 -10.93 -25.64 13.86
C MET A 86 -9.92 -25.17 14.91
N LEU A 87 -8.64 -25.18 14.56
CA LEU A 87 -7.58 -24.64 15.40
C LEU A 87 -6.95 -23.43 14.72
N LEU A 88 -6.81 -22.33 15.46
CA LEU A 88 -5.99 -21.19 15.03
C LEU A 88 -4.53 -21.56 15.25
N ILE A 89 -3.77 -21.69 14.17
CA ILE A 89 -2.33 -21.92 14.20
C ILE A 89 -1.62 -20.60 14.01
N ARG A 90 -0.68 -20.33 14.92
CA ARG A 90 0.25 -19.20 14.82
C ARG A 90 1.66 -19.76 14.63
N LYS A 91 2.24 -19.59 13.45
CA LYS A 91 3.62 -19.96 13.15
C LYS A 91 4.51 -18.73 13.28
N HIS A 92 5.65 -18.89 13.96
CA HIS A 92 6.62 -17.83 14.17
C HIS A 92 7.99 -18.29 13.69
N ASP A 93 8.45 -17.68 12.60
CA ASP A 93 9.78 -17.91 12.02
C ASP A 93 10.66 -16.68 12.26
N THR A 94 11.97 -16.84 12.41
CA THR A 94 12.90 -15.73 12.64
C THR A 94 14.12 -15.88 11.74
N ASP A 95 14.34 -14.89 10.87
CA ASP A 95 15.47 -14.86 9.95
C ASP A 95 15.79 -13.43 9.48
N PHE A 96 16.77 -13.25 8.59
CA PHE A 96 16.97 -12.01 7.86
C PHE A 96 15.86 -11.84 6.81
N ILE A 97 15.44 -10.59 6.57
CA ILE A 97 14.25 -10.29 5.74
C ILE A 97 14.32 -10.85 4.31
N GLU A 98 15.53 -11.01 3.76
CA GLU A 98 15.74 -11.59 2.41
C GLU A 98 15.35 -13.08 2.31
N VAL A 99 15.29 -13.80 3.44
CA VAL A 99 15.01 -15.24 3.49
C VAL A 99 13.52 -15.53 3.75
N LEU A 100 12.77 -14.52 4.19
CA LEU A 100 11.38 -14.67 4.58
C LEU A 100 10.47 -14.70 3.34
N SER A 101 9.75 -15.80 3.14
CA SER A 101 8.74 -15.91 2.08
C SER A 101 7.39 -15.36 2.57
N ALA A 102 6.88 -14.34 1.89
CA ALA A 102 5.55 -13.81 2.13
C ALA A 102 4.56 -14.45 1.16
N GLU A 103 3.61 -15.23 1.71
CA GLU A 103 2.50 -15.77 0.94
C GLU A 103 1.29 -14.84 1.03
N THR A 104 0.53 -14.74 -0.05
CA THR A 104 -0.76 -14.03 -0.10
C THR A 104 -1.89 -15.02 -0.20
N CYS A 105 -3.03 -14.74 0.46
CA CYS A 105 -4.23 -15.54 0.28
C CYS A 105 -4.68 -15.48 -1.19
N SER A 106 -4.94 -16.63 -1.82
CA SER A 106 -5.44 -16.70 -3.19
C SER A 106 -6.80 -16.02 -3.38
N ASN A 107 -7.62 -16.00 -2.33
CA ASN A 107 -8.97 -15.43 -2.35
C ASN A 107 -8.98 -13.92 -2.08
N CYS A 108 -8.54 -13.49 -0.89
CA CYS A 108 -8.61 -12.08 -0.50
C CYS A 108 -7.35 -11.27 -0.85
N ARG A 109 -6.30 -11.91 -1.37
CA ARG A 109 -5.00 -11.31 -1.76
C ARG A 109 -4.24 -10.61 -0.64
N LYS A 110 -4.75 -10.62 0.59
CA LYS A 110 -4.05 -10.10 1.76
C LYS A 110 -2.85 -10.99 2.11
N LEU A 111 -1.81 -10.37 2.67
CA LEU A 111 -0.64 -11.06 3.18
C LEU A 111 -1.07 -12.04 4.28
N MET A 112 -0.53 -13.26 4.25
CA MET A 112 -0.81 -14.29 5.25
C MET A 112 0.18 -14.24 6.43
N CYS A 113 1.08 -13.27 6.41
CA CYS A 113 2.06 -13.05 7.47
C CYS A 113 2.14 -11.58 7.89
N LEU A 114 2.69 -11.35 9.07
CA LEU A 114 3.14 -10.06 9.56
C LEU A 114 4.64 -10.14 9.82
N VAL A 115 5.39 -9.12 9.44
CA VAL A 115 6.85 -9.07 9.61
C VAL A 115 7.20 -7.96 10.58
N PHE A 116 7.99 -8.28 11.61
CA PHE A 116 8.46 -7.36 12.64
C PHE A 116 9.97 -7.45 12.77
N PRO A 117 10.71 -6.36 13.01
CA PRO A 117 12.04 -6.47 13.61
C PRO A 117 11.93 -7.25 14.93
N CYS A 118 12.88 -8.16 15.22
CA CYS A 118 12.84 -8.96 16.44
C CYS A 118 12.72 -8.13 17.72
N SER A 119 13.28 -6.91 17.73
CA SER A 119 13.26 -5.97 18.86
C SER A 119 11.87 -5.44 19.22
N VAL A 120 10.88 -5.59 18.34
CA VAL A 120 9.49 -5.15 18.56
C VAL A 120 8.48 -6.28 18.25
N CYS A 121 8.96 -7.51 18.14
CA CYS A 121 8.11 -8.66 17.84
C CYS A 121 7.26 -9.02 19.07
N PRO A 122 5.91 -9.04 18.96
CA PRO A 122 5.03 -9.30 20.10
C PRO A 122 5.17 -10.70 20.71
N ILE A 123 5.93 -11.61 20.08
CA ILE A 123 6.24 -12.95 20.59
C ILE A 123 7.63 -12.98 21.26
N CYS A 124 8.59 -12.19 20.78
CA CYS A 124 9.95 -12.19 21.32
C CYS A 124 10.14 -11.24 22.50
N THR A 125 9.30 -10.19 22.60
CA THR A 125 9.47 -9.10 23.57
C THR A 125 8.52 -9.20 24.76
N VAL A 126 7.89 -10.36 24.96
CA VAL A 126 7.03 -10.66 26.12
C VAL A 126 7.84 -11.11 27.34
#